data_AF-A0A936IGW2-F1
#
_entry.id   AF-A0A936IGW2-F1
#
_cell.length_a   1.000
_cell.length_b   1.000
_cell.length_c   1.000
_cell.angle_alpha   90.00
_cell.angle_beta   90.00
_cell.angle_gamma   90.00
#
_symmetry.space_group_name_H-M   'P 1'
#
loop_
_entity.id
_entity.type
_entity.pdbx_description
1 polymer ?
#
loop_
_entity_poly.entity_id
_entity_poly.type
_entity_poly.pdbx_seq_one_letter_code
_entity_poly.pdbx_strand_id
1 'polypeptide(L)'
;MSAIAVIRMSGEKSVAILKAIFSVKNLQLSKAPQIVFGKICDETGVEIDEVLVSVFKAPHSYTGEDVVEISCHGSVFIIHRLRICSRGLEPNGLSLENSHNVHFSMARWIFHKPKP
;
A
#
# COMPACT_ATOMS: atom_id res chain seq x y z
N MET A 1 14.20 -7.32 -13.23
CA MET A 1 12.82 -6.94 -12.83
C MET A 1 12.38 -7.88 -11.73
N SER A 2 11.70 -7.39 -10.69
CA SER A 2 11.14 -8.21 -9.60
C SER A 2 9.67 -8.47 -9.95
N ALA A 3 9.17 -9.67 -9.66
CA ALA A 3 7.78 -9.99 -9.99
C ALA A 3 6.80 -9.24 -9.07
N ILE A 4 7.12 -9.14 -7.77
CA ILE A 4 6.21 -8.58 -6.75
C ILE A 4 6.99 -7.69 -5.79
N ALA A 5 6.43 -6.52 -5.50
CA ALA A 5 6.84 -5.64 -4.40
C ALA A 5 5.68 -5.46 -3.41
N VAL A 6 6.02 -5.38 -2.12
CA VAL A 6 5.06 -5.11 -1.06
C VAL A 6 5.37 -3.76 -0.43
N ILE A 7 4.39 -2.85 -0.47
CA ILE A 7 4.43 -1.56 0.22
C ILE A 7 3.56 -1.68 1.47
N ARG A 8 4.15 -1.52 2.64
CA ARG A 8 3.42 -1.52 3.91
C ARG A 8 3.23 -0.09 4.41
N MET A 9 2.07 0.20 4.99
CA MET A 9 1.74 1.41 5.75
C MET A 9 1.22 0.98 7.11
N SER A 10 1.72 1.56 8.21
CA SER A 10 1.20 1.32 9.56
C SER A 10 0.83 2.63 10.24
N GLY A 11 -0.26 2.65 11.00
CA GLY A 11 -0.75 3.81 11.76
C GLY A 11 -2.20 4.15 11.44
N GLU A 12 -2.81 5.02 12.26
CA GLU A 12 -4.25 5.33 12.23
C GLU A 12 -4.76 5.84 10.87
N LYS A 13 -3.88 6.50 10.10
CA LYS A 13 -4.20 7.05 8.77
C LYS A 13 -4.11 6.02 7.63
N SER A 14 -3.49 4.86 7.85
CA SER A 14 -3.16 3.91 6.77
C SER A 14 -4.38 3.44 6.00
N VAL A 15 -5.47 3.16 6.73
CA VAL A 15 -6.75 2.73 6.14
C VAL A 15 -7.43 3.87 5.38
N ALA A 16 -7.34 5.10 5.87
CA ALA A 16 -7.94 6.26 5.21
C ALA A 16 -7.22 6.56 3.87
N ILE A 17 -5.89 6.50 3.87
CA ILE A 17 -5.06 6.65 2.66
C ILE A 17 -5.42 5.55 1.65
N LEU A 18 -5.53 4.30 2.10
CA LEU A 18 -5.93 3.19 1.23
C LEU A 18 -7.29 3.45 0.57
N LYS A 19 -8.30 3.86 1.34
CA LYS A 19 -9.65 4.14 0.80
C LYS A 19 -9.68 5.25 -0.24
N ALA A 20 -8.72 6.19 -0.20
CA ALA A 20 -8.64 7.28 -1.15
C ALA A 20 -8.04 6.86 -2.51
N ILE A 21 -7.05 5.94 -2.50
CA ILE A 21 -6.35 5.50 -3.72
C ILE A 21 -6.88 4.19 -4.31
N PHE A 22 -7.61 3.40 -3.53
CA PHE A 22 -8.06 2.07 -3.92
C PHE A 22 -9.47 2.11 -4.54
N SER A 23 -9.65 1.38 -5.64
CA SER A 23 -10.90 1.37 -6.41
C SER A 23 -12.09 0.79 -5.62
N VAL A 24 -11.83 -0.12 -4.68
CA VAL A 24 -12.87 -0.74 -3.84
C VAL A 24 -13.16 0.14 -2.62
N LYS A 25 -14.16 1.02 -2.75
CA LYS A 25 -14.54 1.97 -1.68
C LYS A 25 -15.20 1.32 -0.46
N ASN A 26 -15.92 0.22 -0.66
CA ASN A 26 -16.58 -0.55 0.40
C ASN A 26 -15.70 -1.68 0.93
N LEU A 27 -14.47 -1.35 1.36
CA LEU A 27 -13.68 -2.28 2.16
C LEU A 27 -14.39 -2.46 3.51
N GLN A 28 -15.13 -3.58 3.63
CA GLN A 28 -15.74 -4.05 4.86
C GLN A 28 -14.61 -4.52 5.78
N LEU A 29 -13.95 -3.58 6.46
CA LEU A 29 -12.85 -3.83 7.38
C LEU A 29 -13.37 -4.59 8.60
N SER A 30 -13.38 -5.91 8.48
CA SER A 30 -13.77 -6.80 9.55
C SER A 30 -12.66 -6.91 10.60
N LYS A 31 -12.93 -7.55 11.74
CA LYS A 31 -11.90 -7.85 12.76
C LYS A 31 -10.83 -8.83 12.26
N ALA A 32 -11.12 -9.61 11.22
CA ALA A 32 -10.17 -10.55 10.65
C ALA A 32 -9.33 -9.87 9.56
N PRO A 33 -8.05 -10.26 9.39
CA PRO A 33 -7.26 -9.86 8.24
C PRO A 33 -7.97 -10.23 6.94
N GLN A 34 -8.05 -9.29 6.01
CA GLN A 34 -8.68 -9.50 4.71
C GLN A 34 -7.71 -9.15 3.60
N ILE A 35 -7.73 -9.96 2.55
CA ILE A 35 -7.01 -9.71 1.31
C ILE A 35 -8.04 -9.40 0.23
N VAL A 36 -7.90 -8.24 -0.41
CA VAL A 36 -8.82 -7.74 -1.42
C VAL A 36 -8.04 -7.44 -2.69
N PHE A 37 -8.48 -8.02 -3.81
CA PHE A 37 -7.97 -7.68 -5.13
C PHE A 37 -8.67 -6.42 -5.64
N GLY A 38 -7.91 -5.53 -6.25
CA GLY A 38 -8.46 -4.33 -6.88
C GLY A 38 -7.40 -3.53 -7.61
N LYS A 39 -7.73 -2.27 -7.86
CA LYS A 39 -6.90 -1.34 -8.63
C LYS A 39 -6.52 -0.16 -7.76
N ILE A 40 -5.30 0.32 -7.92
CA ILE A 40 -4.90 1.61 -7.36
C ILE A 40 -4.92 2.64 -8.47
N CYS A 41 -5.60 3.75 -8.21
CA CYS A 41 -5.76 4.87 -9.12
C CYS A 41 -5.02 6.09 -8.56
N ASP A 42 -4.58 6.96 -9.45
CA ASP A 42 -4.12 8.30 -9.05
C ASP A 42 -5.31 9.24 -8.78
N GLU A 43 -4.99 10.47 -8.38
CA GLU A 43 -5.96 11.55 -8.11
C GLU A 43 -6.86 11.91 -9.30
N THR A 44 -6.43 11.61 -10.52
CA THR A 44 -7.21 11.83 -11.74
C THR A 44 -8.13 10.65 -12.07
N GLY A 45 -8.02 9.55 -11.31
CA GLY A 45 -8.75 8.31 -11.54
C GLY A 45 -8.07 7.37 -12.54
N VAL A 46 -6.87 7.69 -13.01
CA VAL A 46 -6.12 6.81 -13.92
C VAL A 46 -5.53 5.64 -13.15
N GLU A 47 -5.74 4.43 -13.66
CA GLU A 47 -5.21 3.20 -13.08
C GLU A 47 -3.67 3.18 -13.12
N ILE A 48 -3.07 2.90 -11.97
CA ILE A 48 -1.62 2.76 -11.79
C ILE A 48 -1.24 1.28 -11.85
N ASP A 49 -1.94 0.43 -11.09
CA ASP A 49 -1.66 -1.00 -11.02
C ASP A 49 -2.85 -1.81 -10.49
N GLU A 50 -2.87 -3.09 -10.85
CA GLU A 50 -3.71 -4.12 -10.25
C GLU A 50 -2.97 -4.76 -9.07
N VAL A 51 -3.57 -4.73 -7.89
CA VAL A 51 -2.89 -5.06 -6.63
C VAL A 51 -3.73 -5.97 -5.76
N LEU A 52 -3.04 -6.68 -4.86
CA LEU A 52 -3.64 -7.33 -3.71
C LEU A 52 -3.38 -6.48 -2.48
N VAL A 53 -4.43 -6.10 -1.77
CA VAL A 53 -4.34 -5.31 -0.55
C VAL A 53 -4.71 -6.17 0.64
N SER A 54 -3.82 -6.27 1.62
CA SER A 54 -4.08 -6.88 2.91
C SER A 54 -4.29 -5.80 3.97
N VAL A 55 -5.35 -5.89 4.76
CA VAL A 55 -5.58 -4.96 5.89
C VAL A 55 -5.63 -5.72 7.20
N PHE A 56 -4.83 -5.26 8.16
CA PHE A 56 -4.73 -5.78 9.52
C PHE A 56 -5.15 -4.67 10.49
N LYS A 57 -6.23 -4.89 11.23
CA LYS A 57 -6.72 -3.95 12.24
C LYS A 57 -6.01 -4.13 13.57
N ALA A 58 -5.71 -3.04 14.26
CA ALA A 58 -5.28 -3.06 15.65
C ALA A 58 -6.31 -3.79 16.54
N PRO A 59 -5.87 -4.52 17.59
CA PRO A 59 -4.49 -4.76 17.99
C PRO A 59 -3.84 -5.97 17.28
N HIS A 60 -4.53 -6.59 16.32
CA HIS A 60 -4.12 -7.84 15.66
C HIS A 60 -3.21 -7.59 14.44
N SER A 61 -2.15 -6.81 14.62
CA SER A 61 -1.17 -6.51 13.58
C SER A 61 0.25 -6.63 14.08
N TYR A 62 1.22 -6.68 13.16
CA TYR A 62 2.65 -6.77 13.49
C TYR A 62 3.15 -5.60 14.35
N THR A 63 2.59 -4.40 14.18
CA THR A 63 2.99 -3.20 14.93
C THR A 63 2.08 -2.87 16.11
N GLY A 64 0.95 -3.59 16.26
CA GLY A 64 -0.11 -3.24 17.21
C GLY A 64 -1.04 -2.12 16.73
N GLU A 65 -0.77 -1.51 15.57
CA GLU A 65 -1.57 -0.45 14.94
C GLU A 65 -2.33 -0.95 13.70
N ASP A 66 -3.15 -0.11 13.07
CA ASP A 66 -3.74 -0.47 11.77
C ASP A 66 -2.63 -0.57 10.71
N VAL A 67 -2.52 -1.71 10.02
CA VAL A 67 -1.53 -1.99 8.98
C VAL A 67 -2.22 -2.30 7.66
N VAL A 68 -1.72 -1.69 6.58
CA VAL A 68 -2.12 -1.97 5.20
C VAL A 68 -0.89 -2.44 4.43
N GLU A 69 -1.02 -3.54 3.70
CA GLU A 69 0.00 -4.03 2.77
C GLU A 69 -0.54 -4.04 1.35
N ILE A 70 0.19 -3.42 0.43
CA ILE A 70 -0.15 -3.35 -0.98
C ILE A 70 0.88 -4.18 -1.73
N SER A 71 0.45 -5.33 -2.24
CA SER A 71 1.24 -6.20 -3.11
C SER A 71 0.99 -5.80 -4.56
N CYS A 72 2.04 -5.28 -5.21
CA CYS A 72 2.01 -4.71 -6.56
C CYS A 72 3.13 -5.30 -7.42
N HIS A 73 3.13 -4.99 -8.72
CA HIS A 73 4.21 -5.39 -9.61
C HIS A 73 5.53 -4.73 -9.20
N GLY A 74 6.62 -5.52 -9.15
CA GLY A 74 7.94 -5.08 -8.68
C GLY A 74 8.72 -4.14 -9.64
N SER A 75 8.02 -3.38 -10.46
CA SER A 75 8.61 -2.35 -11.34
C SER A 75 8.89 -1.07 -10.54
N VAL A 76 10.06 -0.48 -10.76
CA VAL A 76 10.46 0.76 -10.05
C VAL A 76 9.49 1.91 -10.35
N PHE A 77 8.94 1.93 -11.57
CA PHE A 77 7.94 2.91 -12.00
C PHE A 77 6.65 2.82 -11.16
N ILE A 78 6.10 1.61 -11.00
CA ILE A 78 4.85 1.38 -10.25
C ILE A 78 5.05 1.75 -8.78
N ILE A 79 6.15 1.29 -8.18
CA ILE A 79 6.51 1.62 -6.79
C ILE A 79 6.59 3.14 -6.58
N HIS A 80 7.23 3.86 -7.50
CA HIS A 80 7.39 5.30 -7.42
C HIS A 80 6.06 6.03 -7.54
N ARG A 81 5.21 5.63 -8.50
CA ARG A 81 3.85 6.19 -8.67
C ARG A 81 2.99 5.98 -7.43
N LEU A 82 2.99 4.75 -6.90
CA LEU A 82 2.28 4.41 -5.66
C LEU A 82 2.71 5.28 -4.48
N ARG A 83 4.02 5.48 -4.31
CA ARG A 83 4.58 6.33 -3.25
C ARG A 83 4.22 7.80 -3.42
N ILE A 84 4.07 8.30 -4.65
CA ILE A 84 3.64 9.68 -4.91
C ILE A 84 2.16 9.84 -4.61
N CYS A 85 1.32 8.92 -5.11
CA CYS A 85 -0.12 9.00 -4.90
C CYS A 85 -0.50 8.88 -3.42
N SER A 86 0.23 8.09 -2.63
CA SER A 86 0.03 8.05 -1.17
C SER A 86 0.49 9.33 -0.45
N ARG A 87 1.37 10.15 -1.06
CA ARG A 87 1.84 11.44 -0.51
C ARG A 87 0.99 12.64 -0.91
N GLY A 88 0.44 12.65 -2.13
CA GLY A 88 -0.42 13.73 -2.62
C GLY A 88 -1.70 13.91 -1.80
N LEU A 89 -2.02 12.93 -0.96
CA LEU A 89 -3.17 12.93 -0.06
C LEU A 89 -2.86 13.46 1.36
N GLU A 90 -1.60 13.79 1.67
CA GLU A 90 -1.28 14.54 2.88
C GLU A 90 -1.50 16.04 2.60
N PRO A 91 -2.30 16.76 3.42
CA PRO A 91 -2.72 18.13 3.13
C PRO A 91 -1.59 19.18 3.03
N ASN A 92 -0.33 18.82 3.31
CA ASN A 92 0.79 19.76 3.45
C ASN A 92 2.08 19.41 2.66
N GLY A 93 2.07 18.47 1.71
CA GLY A 93 3.22 18.27 0.81
C GLY A 93 4.58 17.98 1.50
N LEU A 94 4.61 17.46 2.72
CA LEU A 94 5.85 17.25 3.46
C LEU A 94 6.61 15.98 3.02
N SER A 95 7.93 16.10 3.00
CA SER A 95 8.93 15.05 2.90
C SER A 95 8.65 13.89 3.86
N LEU A 96 8.48 12.67 3.32
CA LEU A 96 8.19 11.40 4.02
C LEU A 96 9.22 10.94 5.09
N GLU A 97 10.15 11.77 5.52
CA GLU A 97 11.01 11.43 6.67
C GLU A 97 10.39 11.85 8.02
N ASN A 98 9.38 12.72 8.04
CA ASN A 98 8.89 13.35 9.29
C ASN A 98 7.39 13.16 9.62
N SER A 99 6.66 12.27 8.94
CA SER A 99 5.31 11.92 9.42
C SER A 99 5.43 10.87 10.53
N HIS A 100 5.44 11.32 11.78
CA HIS A 100 5.49 10.50 12.98
C HIS A 100 4.36 9.45 13.13
N ASN A 101 3.47 9.29 12.14
CA ASN A 101 2.27 8.46 12.25
C ASN A 101 2.06 7.49 11.07
N VAL A 102 2.94 7.43 10.06
CA VAL A 102 2.86 6.38 9.02
C VAL A 102 4.24 5.83 8.63
N HIS A 103 4.56 4.62 9.08
CA HIS A 103 5.80 3.94 8.68
C HIS A 103 5.61 3.19 7.36
N PHE A 104 6.43 3.52 6.36
CA PHE A 104 6.51 2.80 5.10
C PHE A 104 7.68 1.82 5.09
N SER A 105 7.40 0.53 4.99
CA SER A 105 8.44 -0.49 4.74
C SER A 105 8.20 -1.14 3.38
N MET A 106 9.27 -1.27 2.57
CA MET A 106 9.21 -1.93 1.27
C MET A 106 10.01 -3.22 1.27
N ALA A 107 9.33 -4.33 0.95
CA ALA A 107 9.98 -5.61 0.68
C ALA A 107 9.93 -5.90 -0.82
N ARG A 108 11.09 -6.10 -1.44
CA ARG A 108 11.21 -6.44 -2.87
C ARG A 108 11.61 -7.90 -3.01
N TRP A 109 10.73 -8.72 -3.58
CA TRP A 109 11.00 -10.14 -3.80
C TRP A 109 11.49 -10.35 -5.23
N ILE A 110 12.80 -10.56 -5.40
CA ILE A 110 13.37 -10.89 -6.72
C ILE A 110 13.29 -12.41 -6.90
N PHE A 111 12.29 -12.88 -7.66
CA PHE A 111 12.28 -14.26 -8.13
C PHE A 111 13.36 -14.43 -9.21
N HIS A 112 14.57 -14.83 -8.82
CA HIS A 112 15.49 -15.43 -9.78
C HIS A 112 14.94 -16.82 -10.09
N LYS A 113 14.36 -17.02 -11.28
CA LYS A 113 14.20 -18.39 -11.78
C LYS A 113 15.61 -18.99 -11.89
N PRO A 114 15.88 -20.17 -11.34
CA PRO A 114 17.10 -20.87 -11.70
C PRO A 114 17.06 -21.09 -13.21
N LYS A 115 18.08 -20.59 -13.92
CA LYS A 115 18.29 -20.96 -15.33
C LYS A 115 18.60 -22.47 -15.38
N PRO A 116 18.12 -23.21 -16.39
CA PRO A 116 18.46 -24.61 -16.58
C PRO A 116 19.97 -24.82 -16.77
#